data_AF-A0A2M7LJA8-F1
#
_entry.id   AF-A0A2M7LJA8-F1
#
_cell.length_a   1.000
_cell.length_b   1.000
_cell.length_c   1.000
_cell.angle_alpha   90.00
_cell.angle_beta   90.00
_cell.angle_gamma   90.00
#
_symmetry.space_group_name_H-M   'P 1'
#
loop_
_entity.id
_entity.type
_entity.pdbx_description
1 polymer ?
#
loop_
_entity_poly.entity_id
_entity_poly.type
_entity_poly.pdbx_seq_one_letter_code
_entity_poly.pdbx_strand_id
1 'polypeptide(L)' 'MELPQKIIDLMKKFGDAEIYIVGGAVRDLLLNRQVKDWDLTTNLVPEEILKLFPKNSYYNNLFGTVGIIGKGGEIFEITT' A
#
# COMPACT_ATOMS: atom_id res chain seq x y z
N MET A 1 10.54 -11.55 -11.53
CA MET A 1 9.85 -10.26 -11.29
C MET A 1 10.34 -9.76 -9.95
N GLU A 2 11.01 -8.61 -9.93
CA GLU A 2 11.53 -8.03 -8.69
C GLU A 2 10.65 -6.85 -8.29
N LEU A 3 10.19 -6.83 -7.04
CA LEU A 3 9.46 -5.70 -6.49
C LEU A 3 10.44 -4.62 -6.03
N PRO A 4 10.11 -3.32 -6.18
CA PRO A 4 10.93 -2.26 -5.62
C PRO A 4 11.08 -2.42 -4.10
N GLN A 5 12.28 -2.18 -3.57
CA GLN A 5 12.57 -2.34 -2.14
C GLN A 5 11.60 -1.55 -1.24
N LYS A 6 11.17 -0.36 -1.68
CA LYS A 6 10.17 0.47 -0.97
C LYS A 6 8.85 -0.25 -0.72
N ILE A 7 8.41 -1.10 -1.64
CA ILE A 7 7.16 -1.87 -1.51
C ILE A 7 7.37 -3.01 -0.52
N ILE A 8 8.50 -3.70 -0.62
CA ILE A 8 8.86 -4.77 0.32
C ILE A 8 8.95 -4.22 1.76
N ASP A 9 9.60 -3.07 1.94
CA ASP A 9 9.74 -2.43 3.25
C ASP A 9 8.40 -1.95 3.81
N LEU A 10 7.50 -1.45 2.94
CA LEU A 10 6.14 -1.07 3.32
C LEU A 10 5.34 -2.30 3.77
N MET A 11 5.32 -3.38 2.98
CA MET A 11 4.59 -4.60 3.30
C MET A 11 5.11 -5.25 4.60
N LYS A 12 6.42 -5.21 4.86
CA LYS A 12 6.99 -5.71 6.12
C LYS A 12 6.47 -5.01 7.38
N LYS A 13 6.05 -3.75 7.29
CA LYS A 13 5.47 -3.04 8.44
C LYS A 13 4.12 -3.58 8.88
N PHE A 14 3.44 -4.35 8.03
CA PHE A 14 2.17 -5.02 8.36
C PHE A 14 2.37 -6.27 9.22
N GLY A 15 3.61 -6.74 9.41
CA GLY A 15 3.90 -7.89 10.26
C GLY A 15 3.21 -9.16 9.75
N ASP A 16 2.43 -9.79 10.62
CA ASP A 16 1.66 -11.02 10.31
C ASP A 16 0.31 -10.74 9.63
N ALA A 17 -0.06 -9.47 9.44
CA ALA A 17 -1.28 -9.13 8.72
C ALA A 17 -1.17 -9.49 7.23
N GLU A 18 -2.30 -9.80 6.64
CA GLU A 18 -2.39 -10.03 5.20
C GLU A 18 -2.20 -8.71 4.47
N ILE A 19 -1.32 -8.69 3.46
CA ILE A 19 -1.07 -7.52 2.64
C ILE A 19 -0.71 -7.99 1.22
N TYR A 20 -1.46 -7.50 0.24
CA TYR A 20 -1.31 -7.93 -1.16
C TYR A 20 -1.32 -6.74 -2.10
N ILE A 21 -0.47 -6.79 -3.12
CA ILE A 21 -0.56 -5.87 -4.26
C ILE A 21 -1.75 -6.30 -5.12
N VAL A 22 -2.59 -5.36 -5.53
CA VAL A 22 -3.80 -5.63 -6.31
C VAL A 22 -3.92 -4.70 -7.51
N GLY A 23 -4.98 -4.89 -8.30
CA GLY A 23 -5.38 -3.95 -9.34
C GLY A 23 -4.38 -3.78 -10.48
N GLY A 24 -4.20 -2.53 -10.91
CA GLY A 24 -3.38 -2.17 -12.06
C GLY A 24 -1.91 -2.54 -11.89
N ALA A 25 -1.38 -2.48 -10.66
CA ALA A 25 -0.01 -2.86 -10.36
C ALA A 25 0.26 -4.33 -10.70
N VAL A 26 -0.62 -5.25 -10.33
CA VAL A 26 -0.48 -6.69 -10.67
C VAL A 26 -0.52 -6.89 -12.19
N ARG A 27 -1.47 -6.24 -12.88
CA ARG A 27 -1.56 -6.30 -14.34
C ARG A 27 -0.26 -5.84 -14.99
N ASP A 28 0.26 -4.69 -14.59
CA ASP A 28 1.44 -4.09 -15.21
C ASP A 28 2.70 -4.92 -14.92
N LEU A 29 2.83 -5.45 -13.71
CA LEU A 29 3.85 -6.42 -13.33
C LEU A 29 3.84 -7.68 -14.22
N LEU A 30 2.66 -8.30 -14.42
CA LEU A 30 2.52 -9.48 -15.27
C LEU A 30 2.82 -9.21 -16.74
N LEU A 31 2.55 -7.98 -17.21
CA LEU A 31 2.83 -7.55 -18.58
C LEU A 31 4.24 -6.96 -18.77
N ASN A 32 5.12 -7.02 -17.77
CA ASN A 32 6.43 -6.36 -17.77
C ASN A 32 6.38 -4.86 -18.12
N ARG A 33 5.34 -4.17 -17.66
CA ARG A 33 5.16 -2.71 -17.79
C ARG A 33 5.58 -2.01 -16.51
N GLN A 34 5.94 -0.74 -16.63
CA GLN A 34 6.18 0.10 -15.45
C GLN A 34 4.87 0.28 -14.67
N VAL A 35 4.90 -0.05 -13.39
CA VAL A 35 3.81 0.24 -12.45
C VAL A 35 3.77 1.74 -12.19
N LYS A 36 2.59 2.35 -12.35
CA LYS A 36 2.37 3.78 -12.13
C LYS A 36 1.94 4.07 -10.69
N ASP A 37 0.95 3.32 -10.24
CA ASP A 37 0.29 3.49 -8.95
C ASP A 37 0.36 2.14 -8.20
N TRP A 38 0.58 2.20 -6.90
CA TRP A 38 0.70 1.03 -6.03
C TRP A 38 -0.51 0.92 -5.13
N ASP A 39 -1.45 0.07 -5.55
CA ASP A 39 -2.64 -0.28 -4.78
C ASP A 39 -2.40 -1.58 -4.02
N LEU A 40 -2.69 -1.56 -2.73
CA LEU A 40 -2.62 -2.73 -1.86
C LEU A 40 -3.94 -2.96 -1.12
N THR A 41 -4.16 -4.20 -0.70
CA THR A 41 -5.27 -4.56 0.19
C THR A 41 -4.77 -5.34 1.39
N THR A 42 -5.45 -5.19 2.52
CA THR A 42 -5.09 -5.81 3.80
C THR A 42 -6.34 -6.24 4.57
N ASN A 43 -6.19 -7.17 5.52
CA ASN A 43 -7.27 -7.54 6.43
C ASN A 43 -7.40 -6.58 7.64
N LEU A 44 -6.53 -5.56 7.75
CA LEU A 44 -6.56 -4.56 8.83
C LEU A 44 -7.57 -3.45 8.55
N VAL A 45 -8.27 -3.00 9.59
CA VAL A 45 -9.17 -1.83 9.47
C VAL A 45 -8.36 -0.51 9.42
N PRO A 46 -8.91 0.59 8.86
CA PRO A 46 -8.19 1.85 8.70
C PRO A 46 -7.48 2.35 9.97
N GLU A 47 -8.11 2.22 11.14
CA GLU A 47 -7.56 2.66 12.42
C GLU A 47 -6.30 1.88 12.83
N GLU A 48 -6.17 0.62 12.42
CA GLU A 48 -4.99 -0.20 12.64
C GLU A 48 -3.86 0.20 11.68
N ILE A 49 -4.20 0.46 10.41
CA ILE A 49 -3.25 0.95 9.41
C ILE A 49 -2.66 2.30 9.86
N LEU A 50 -3.49 3.23 10.35
CA LEU A 50 -3.05 4.53 10.85
C LEU A 50 -2.04 4.40 12.02
N LYS A 51 -2.22 3.40 12.91
CA LYS A 51 -1.29 3.13 14.02
C LYS A 51 0.08 2.64 13.55
N LEU A 52 0.15 1.92 12.43
CA LEU A 52 1.41 1.49 11.82
C LEU A 52 2.17 2.67 11.20
N PHE A 53 1.47 3.75 10.82
CA PHE A 53 2.02 4.89 10.09
C PHE A 53 1.61 6.25 10.68
N PRO A 54 1.89 6.54 11.98
CA PRO A 54 1.26 7.62 12.72
C PRO A 54 1.59 9.05 12.23
N LYS A 55 2.65 9.22 11.44
CA LYS A 55 3.09 10.53 10.91
C LYS A 55 2.92 10.67 9.39
N ASN A 56 2.65 9.56 8.71
CA ASN A 56 2.79 9.44 7.27
C ASN A 56 1.55 8.76 6.67
N SER A 57 0.40 8.87 7.33
CA SER A 57 -0.85 8.32 6.81
C SER A 57 -2.03 9.24 7.06
N TYR A 58 -3.05 9.10 6.22
CA TYR A 58 -4.32 9.79 6.37
C TYR A 58 -5.48 8.89 5.92
N TYR A 59 -6.62 9.11 6.55
CA TYR A 59 -7.89 8.49 6.20
C TYR A 59 -8.97 9.56 6.26
N ASN A 60 -9.47 9.99 5.09
CA ASN A 60 -10.40 11.11 4.94
C ASN A 60 -11.58 10.76 4.02
N ASN A 61 -11.93 9.48 3.95
CA ASN A 61 -13.01 8.95 3.12
C ASN A 61 -13.84 7.90 3.89
N LEU A 62 -14.84 7.32 3.22
CA LEU A 62 -15.73 6.29 3.77
C LEU A 62 -15.55 4.93 3.10
N PHE A 63 -14.52 4.76 2.26
CA PHE A 63 -14.32 3.58 1.41
C PHE A 63 -13.29 2.61 1.99
N GLY A 64 -12.70 2.91 3.15
CA GLY A 64 -11.69 2.06 3.78
C GLY A 64 -10.28 2.20 3.21
N THR A 65 -10.03 3.20 2.36
CA THR A 65 -8.72 3.42 1.73
C THR A 65 -7.86 4.39 2.54
N VAL A 66 -6.75 3.91 3.08
CA VAL A 66 -5.74 4.71 3.78
C VAL A 66 -4.61 5.07 2.82
N GLY A 67 -4.28 6.36 2.74
CA GLY A 67 -3.13 6.84 1.98
C GLY A 67 -1.88 6.86 2.86
N ILE A 68 -0.79 6.25 2.42
CA ILE A 68 0.52 6.29 3.07
C ILE A 68 1.49 7.12 2.25
N ILE A 69 2.09 8.13 2.89
CA ILE A 69 3.03 9.06 2.28
C ILE A 69 4.45 8.51 2.39
N GLY A 70 4.97 8.06 1.26
CA GLY A 70 6.35 7.61 1.06
C GLY A 70 7.37 8.75 0.96
N LYS A 71 8.62 8.38 0.66
CA LYS A 71 9.69 9.36 0.38
C LYS A 71 9.38 10.09 -0.92
N GLY A 72 9.65 11.40 -0.96
CA GLY A 72 9.43 12.21 -2.16
C GLY A 72 7.95 12.52 -2.47
N GLY A 73 7.03 12.26 -1.53
CA GLY A 73 5.61 12.56 -1.70
C GLY A 73 4.80 11.51 -2.47
N GLU A 74 5.39 10.35 -2.78
CA GLU A 74 4.66 9.21 -3.33
C GLU A 74 3.57 8.76 -2.36
N ILE A 75 2.40 8.40 -2.89
CA ILE A 75 1.28 7.88 -2.11
C ILE A 75 1.09 6.40 -2.44
N PHE A 76 1.00 5.58 -1.40
CA PHE A 76 0.56 4.19 -1.49
C PHE A 76 -0.85 4.08 -0.95
N GLU A 77 -1.76 3.46 -1.69
CA GLU A 77 -3.15 3.29 -1.27
C GLU A 77 -3.35 1.89 -0.70
N ILE A 78 -3.94 1.81 0.50
CA ILE A 78 -4.16 0.55 1.19
C ILE A 78 -5.62 0.47 1.60
N THR A 79 -6.34 -0.51 1.07
CA THR A 79 -7.78 -0.69 1.29
C THR A 79 -8.07 -1.98 2.06
N THR A 80 -8.90 -1.88 3.10
CA THR A 80 -9.40 -3.04 3.87
C THR A 80 -10.39 -3.92 3.10
#